data_AF-A0ABD0Q491-F1
#
_entry.id   AF-A0ABD0Q491-F1
#
_cell.length_a   1.000
_cell.length_b   1.000
_cell.length_c   1.000
_cell.angle_alpha   90.00
_cell.angle_beta   90.00
_cell.angle_gamma   90.00
#
_symmetry.space_group_name_H-M   'P 1'
#
loop_
_entity.id
_entity.type
_entity.pdbx_description
1 polymer ?
#
loop_
_entity_poly.entity_id
_entity_poly.type
_entity_poly.pdbx_seq_one_letter_code
_entity_poly.pdbx_strand_id
1 'polypeptide(L)'
;EKQETDVHFNSLTGEGNFNWRFVFHFDYLPTEKEIIYKKKESLFALEETEFRQPAVLVLQVWDYDRIGSNDFLGSIELRLSDMVRAAKSSEQCSVKMAKDKTGPRFSIFRSKRMKGWWPLIKLKSQEDIEREEREAEQEKKNKKKKKKKSSKRSQMKPEDLQFVDHSGNTFLLMGKVEAEFHLVTAEEAEKNPVGKARKEPEPLEKPNRPKTSFNWFVNPMKTFVYFIWKKYKKYIIALIILVILGLFLFLILYTLPTHISQLI
;
A
#
# COMPACT_ATOMS: atom_id res chain seq x y z
N GLU A 1 -19.46 -8.27 -9.29
CA GLU A 1 -18.38 -9.22 -8.90
C GLU A 1 -17.33 -8.49 -8.08
N LYS A 2 -16.75 -9.14 -7.06
CA LYS A 2 -15.62 -8.57 -6.29
C LYS A 2 -14.34 -8.69 -7.12
N GLN A 3 -13.56 -7.61 -7.21
CA GLN A 3 -12.25 -7.60 -7.86
C GLN A 3 -11.20 -7.10 -6.86
N GLU A 4 -9.99 -7.62 -6.94
CA GLU A 4 -8.90 -7.34 -6.01
C GLU A 4 -7.62 -6.98 -6.78
N THR A 5 -6.73 -6.21 -6.14
CA THR A 5 -5.41 -5.84 -6.69
C THR A 5 -4.34 -6.85 -6.30
N ASP A 6 -3.13 -6.67 -6.85
CA ASP A 6 -1.93 -7.23 -6.25
C ASP A 6 -1.60 -6.56 -4.90
N VAL A 7 -0.77 -7.22 -4.09
CA VAL A 7 -0.31 -6.72 -2.80
C VAL A 7 1.00 -5.94 -2.98
N HIS A 8 1.09 -4.73 -2.41
CA HIS A 8 2.33 -3.96 -2.34
C HIS A 8 3.08 -4.26 -1.04
N PHE A 9 4.03 -5.19 -1.10
CA PHE A 9 4.85 -5.53 0.06
C PHE A 9 5.88 -4.43 0.41
N ASN A 10 6.16 -4.29 1.71
CA ASN A 10 7.24 -3.47 2.26
C ASN A 10 7.13 -1.96 1.93
N SER A 11 5.93 -1.38 1.99
CA SER A 11 5.81 0.08 1.93
C SER A 11 6.35 0.72 3.22
N LEU A 12 7.47 1.45 3.12
CA LEU A 12 8.09 2.13 4.25
C LEU A 12 7.50 3.52 4.51
N THR A 13 6.92 4.15 3.49
CA THR A 13 6.36 5.51 3.56
C THR A 13 4.90 5.52 3.98
N GLY A 14 4.23 4.36 3.99
CA GLY A 14 2.78 4.26 4.15
C GLY A 14 2.01 4.53 2.85
N GLU A 15 2.70 4.60 1.71
CA GLU A 15 2.10 4.82 0.39
C GLU A 15 2.00 3.52 -0.40
N GLY A 16 0.85 3.28 -1.02
CA GLY A 16 0.59 2.12 -1.85
C GLY A 16 0.56 2.49 -3.33
N ASN A 17 1.59 2.13 -4.10
CA ASN A 17 1.60 2.37 -5.54
C ASN A 17 1.03 1.17 -6.29
N PHE A 18 -0.14 1.37 -6.88
CA PHE A 18 -0.85 0.39 -7.69
C PHE A 18 -1.11 0.99 -9.06
N ASN A 19 -0.66 0.30 -10.11
CA ASN A 19 -1.18 0.51 -11.44
C ASN A 19 -1.98 -0.75 -11.79
N TRP A 20 -3.30 -0.64 -11.67
CA TRP A 20 -4.22 -1.76 -11.75
C TRP A 20 -5.56 -1.30 -12.33
N ARG A 21 -6.11 -2.07 -13.27
CA ARG A 21 -7.38 -1.79 -13.93
C ARG A 21 -8.48 -2.72 -13.42
N PHE A 22 -9.55 -2.12 -12.92
CA PHE A 22 -10.81 -2.80 -12.64
C PHE A 22 -11.79 -2.58 -13.79
N VAL A 23 -12.49 -3.62 -14.20
CA VAL A 23 -13.43 -3.57 -15.33
C VAL A 23 -14.78 -4.11 -14.86
N PHE A 24 -15.79 -3.25 -14.81
CA PHE A 24 -17.14 -3.60 -14.38
C PHE A 24 -18.11 -3.44 -15.55
N HIS A 25 -18.83 -4.51 -15.88
CA HIS A 25 -19.95 -4.48 -16.82
C HIS A 25 -21.26 -4.47 -16.03
N PHE A 26 -22.14 -3.53 -16.35
CA PHE A 26 -23.44 -3.41 -15.71
C PHE A 26 -24.42 -2.69 -16.64
N ASP A 27 -25.69 -3.05 -16.56
CA ASP A 27 -26.78 -2.34 -17.23
C ASP A 27 -27.30 -1.25 -16.29
N TYR A 28 -27.58 -0.06 -16.83
CA TYR A 28 -28.01 1.09 -16.04
C TYR A 28 -29.29 1.69 -16.62
N LEU A 29 -30.30 1.87 -15.77
CA LEU A 29 -31.53 2.59 -16.08
C LEU A 29 -31.38 4.07 -15.71
N PRO A 30 -31.31 5.00 -16.68
CA PRO A 30 -31.09 6.42 -16.38
C PRO A 30 -32.25 7.07 -15.61
N THR A 31 -33.49 6.61 -15.83
CA THR A 31 -34.70 7.15 -15.23
C THR A 31 -34.75 6.86 -13.72
N GLU A 32 -34.49 5.61 -13.34
CA GLU A 32 -34.53 5.15 -11.94
C GLU A 32 -33.18 5.37 -11.22
N LYS A 33 -32.09 5.58 -11.98
CA LYS A 33 -30.71 5.67 -11.49
C LYS A 33 -30.23 4.38 -10.81
N GLU A 34 -30.75 3.26 -11.27
CA GLU A 34 -30.48 1.93 -10.74
C GLU A 34 -29.76 1.09 -11.80
N ILE A 35 -28.94 0.16 -11.31
CA ILE A 35 -28.35 -0.89 -12.15
C ILE A 35 -29.25 -2.13 -12.11
N ILE A 36 -29.38 -2.76 -13.26
CA ILE A 36 -30.04 -4.06 -13.40
C ILE A 36 -28.97 -5.13 -13.49
N TYR A 37 -29.22 -6.26 -12.83
CA TYR A 37 -28.47 -7.48 -13.06
C TYR A 37 -29.38 -8.69 -12.93
N LYS A 38 -29.08 -9.72 -13.71
CA LYS A 38 -29.81 -10.98 -13.69
C LYS A 38 -29.09 -11.96 -12.78
N LYS A 39 -29.82 -12.62 -11.87
CA LYS A 39 -29.26 -13.63 -10.98
C LYS A 39 -30.30 -14.72 -10.73
N LYS A 40 -29.85 -15.98 -10.65
CA LYS A 40 -30.68 -17.08 -10.17
C LYS A 40 -30.82 -16.99 -8.65
N GLU A 41 -32.05 -16.94 -8.15
CA GLU A 41 -32.34 -16.87 -6.71
C GLU A 41 -31.93 -18.15 -5.97
N SER A 42 -32.05 -19.29 -6.63
CA SER A 42 -31.72 -20.60 -6.09
C SER A 42 -30.91 -21.40 -7.10
N LEU A 43 -30.07 -22.31 -6.60
CA LEU A 43 -29.31 -23.25 -7.42
C LEU A 43 -30.22 -24.16 -8.27
N PHE A 44 -31.52 -24.20 -7.96
CA PHE A 44 -32.54 -24.97 -8.68
C PHE A 44 -33.55 -24.11 -9.45
N ALA A 45 -33.42 -22.77 -9.39
CA ALA A 45 -34.28 -21.89 -10.18
C ALA A 45 -33.89 -21.99 -11.65
N LEU A 46 -34.85 -22.39 -12.49
CA LEU A 46 -34.64 -22.51 -13.93
C LEU A 46 -34.48 -21.14 -14.59
N GLU A 47 -35.24 -20.15 -14.10
CA GLU A 47 -35.29 -18.78 -14.62
C GLU A 47 -34.41 -17.82 -13.80
N GLU A 48 -33.85 -16.85 -14.51
CA GLU A 48 -33.05 -15.77 -13.92
C GLU A 48 -33.97 -14.61 -13.56
N THR A 49 -33.92 -14.15 -12.31
CA THR A 49 -34.69 -12.99 -11.87
C THR A 49 -33.87 -11.71 -12.03
N GLU A 50 -34.56 -10.63 -12.39
CA GLU A 50 -33.96 -9.30 -12.55
C GLU A 50 -33.97 -8.56 -11.21
N PHE A 51 -32.79 -8.19 -10.75
CA PHE A 51 -32.61 -7.40 -9.54
C PHE A 51 -32.24 -5.97 -9.88
N ARG A 52 -32.79 -5.04 -9.11
CA ARG A 52 -32.47 -3.61 -9.19
C ARG A 52 -31.78 -3.16 -7.92
N GLN A 53 -30.72 -2.37 -8.08
CA GLN A 53 -29.99 -1.78 -6.96
C GLN A 53 -29.41 -0.43 -7.37
N PRO A 54 -29.20 0.51 -6.44
CA PRO A 54 -28.54 1.76 -6.77
C PRO A 54 -27.11 1.53 -7.25
N ALA A 55 -26.67 2.35 -8.20
CA ALA A 55 -25.31 2.29 -8.73
C ALA A 55 -24.28 2.79 -7.70
N VAL A 56 -23.80 1.90 -6.82
CA VAL A 56 -22.82 2.22 -5.76
C VAL A 56 -21.54 1.43 -5.98
N LEU A 57 -20.42 2.14 -6.07
CA LEU A 57 -19.09 1.56 -6.09
C LEU A 57 -18.46 1.65 -4.70
N VAL A 58 -18.11 0.50 -4.13
CA VAL A 58 -17.44 0.41 -2.83
C VAL A 58 -15.99 0.03 -3.05
N LEU A 59 -15.06 0.88 -2.61
CA LEU A 59 -13.64 0.59 -2.61
C LEU A 59 -13.19 0.33 -1.17
N GLN A 60 -12.55 -0.81 -0.93
CA GLN A 60 -12.06 -1.20 0.38
C GLN A 60 -10.55 -1.40 0.31
N VAL A 61 -9.85 -0.92 1.34
CA VAL A 61 -8.42 -1.13 1.51
C VAL A 61 -8.19 -1.99 2.74
N TRP A 62 -7.37 -3.01 2.55
CA TRP A 62 -7.02 -4.01 3.54
C TRP A 62 -5.49 -4.05 3.68
N ASP A 63 -5.02 -4.19 4.92
CA ASP A 63 -3.63 -4.55 5.18
C ASP A 63 -3.49 -6.06 5.07
N TYR A 64 -2.55 -6.50 4.23
CA TYR A 64 -2.36 -7.93 3.97
C TYR A 64 -1.24 -8.46 4.87
N ASP A 65 -1.62 -9.34 5.80
CA ASP A 65 -0.69 -9.99 6.70
C ASP A 65 -0.30 -11.38 6.18
N ARG A 66 1.00 -11.70 6.23
CA ARG A 66 1.51 -13.01 5.73
C ARG A 66 1.18 -14.17 6.66
N ILE A 67 0.95 -13.90 7.94
CA ILE A 67 0.83 -14.90 9.02
C ILE A 67 -0.50 -14.74 9.78
N GLY A 68 -1.06 -13.54 9.84
CA GLY A 68 -2.28 -13.21 10.58
C GLY A 68 -3.52 -13.05 9.69
N SER A 69 -4.63 -12.61 10.30
CA SER A 69 -5.81 -12.13 9.59
C SER A 69 -5.56 -10.76 8.98
N ASN A 70 -6.11 -10.51 7.80
CA ASN A 70 -6.00 -9.20 7.15
C ASN A 70 -6.77 -8.13 7.93
N ASP A 71 -6.13 -7.00 8.20
CA ASP A 71 -6.73 -5.88 8.92
C ASP A 71 -7.46 -4.94 7.96
N PHE A 72 -8.71 -4.59 8.29
CA PHE A 72 -9.45 -3.59 7.52
C PHE A 72 -8.93 -2.19 7.82
N LEU A 73 -8.44 -1.49 6.79
CA LEU A 73 -7.91 -0.13 6.91
C LEU A 73 -9.00 0.91 6.69
N GLY A 74 -9.87 0.73 5.70
CA GLY A 74 -10.96 1.69 5.44
C GLY A 74 -11.70 1.41 4.14
N SER A 75 -12.84 2.06 4.00
CA SER A 75 -13.68 2.00 2.81
C SER A 75 -14.09 3.38 2.35
N ILE A 76 -14.50 3.45 1.09
CA ILE A 76 -15.27 4.55 0.55
C ILE A 76 -16.39 4.01 -0.29
N GLU A 77 -17.58 4.60 -0.11
CA GLU A 77 -18.78 4.29 -0.88
C GLU A 77 -19.10 5.47 -1.80
N LEU A 78 -19.06 5.22 -3.10
CA LEU A 78 -19.29 6.22 -4.14
C LEU A 78 -20.57 5.86 -4.89
N ARG A 79 -21.64 6.60 -4.65
CA ARG A 79 -22.84 6.53 -5.48
C ARG A 79 -22.55 7.16 -6.84
N LEU A 80 -22.54 6.37 -7.90
CA LEU A 80 -22.12 6.79 -9.24
C LEU A 80 -22.95 7.96 -9.81
N SER A 81 -24.22 8.02 -9.43
CA SER A 81 -25.11 9.11 -9.83
C SER A 81 -24.83 10.43 -9.10
N ASP A 82 -24.26 10.37 -7.90
CA ASP A 82 -24.17 11.50 -6.97
C ASP A 82 -22.97 11.40 -6.02
N MET A 83 -21.77 11.31 -6.60
CA MET A 83 -20.52 11.15 -5.86
C MET A 83 -19.88 12.49 -5.50
N VAL A 84 -19.06 12.49 -4.46
CA VAL A 84 -18.26 13.65 -4.07
C VAL A 84 -17.18 13.90 -5.13
N ARG A 85 -17.04 15.15 -5.57
CA ARG A 85 -15.99 15.54 -6.53
C ARG A 85 -14.60 15.22 -5.99
N ALA A 86 -13.77 14.61 -6.83
CA ALA A 86 -12.38 14.29 -6.52
C ALA A 86 -11.56 15.54 -6.15
N ALA A 87 -10.66 15.42 -5.17
CA ALA A 87 -9.64 16.43 -4.95
C ALA A 87 -8.52 16.29 -5.98
N LYS A 88 -7.95 17.42 -6.45
CA LYS A 88 -6.87 17.40 -7.45
C LYS A 88 -5.53 16.93 -6.87
N SER A 89 -5.31 17.14 -5.58
CA SER A 89 -4.09 16.79 -4.85
C SER A 89 -4.43 16.08 -3.54
N SER A 90 -3.53 15.23 -3.07
CA SER A 90 -3.62 14.55 -1.77
C SER A 90 -3.76 15.54 -0.62
N GLU A 91 -3.15 16.72 -0.69
CA GLU A 91 -3.23 17.75 0.36
C GLU A 91 -4.63 18.36 0.50
N GLN A 92 -5.34 18.54 -0.62
CA GLN A 92 -6.70 19.08 -0.65
C GLN A 92 -7.75 18.05 -0.21
N CYS A 93 -7.39 16.76 -0.26
CA CYS A 93 -8.25 15.68 0.18
C CYS A 93 -8.32 15.68 1.71
N SER A 94 -9.50 16.05 2.24
CA SER A 94 -9.75 16.21 3.67
C SER A 94 -10.98 15.43 4.11
N VAL A 95 -11.08 15.21 5.43
CA VAL A 95 -12.20 14.49 6.06
C VAL A 95 -13.55 15.14 5.79
N LYS A 96 -13.56 16.46 5.58
CA LYS A 96 -14.77 17.22 5.26
C LYS A 96 -15.43 16.72 3.97
N MET A 97 -14.66 16.16 3.04
CA MET A 97 -15.20 15.57 1.81
C MET A 97 -15.97 14.27 2.06
N ALA A 98 -15.65 13.53 3.13
CA ALA A 98 -16.32 12.27 3.44
C ALA A 98 -17.69 12.46 4.10
N LYS A 99 -18.01 13.68 4.54
CA LYS A 99 -19.33 14.01 5.10
C LYS A 99 -20.37 14.08 3.97
N ASP A 100 -21.48 13.37 4.15
CA ASP A 100 -22.50 13.05 3.13
C ASP A 100 -23.18 14.23 2.42
N LYS A 101 -22.93 15.49 2.78
CA LYS A 101 -23.56 16.68 2.15
C LYS A 101 -22.58 17.80 1.81
N THR A 102 -21.29 17.54 1.88
CA THR A 102 -20.28 18.60 1.82
C THR A 102 -19.61 18.65 0.45
N GLY A 103 -19.88 19.71 -0.30
CA GLY A 103 -19.21 20.05 -1.54
C GLY A 103 -20.02 19.76 -2.82
N PRO A 104 -19.45 20.12 -3.99
CA PRO A 104 -20.11 19.92 -5.27
C PRO A 104 -20.17 18.44 -5.60
N ARG A 105 -21.39 17.95 -5.86
CA ARG A 105 -21.61 16.57 -6.25
C ARG A 105 -21.48 16.39 -7.76
N PHE A 106 -21.17 15.17 -8.15
CA PHE A 106 -20.82 14.83 -9.51
C PHE A 106 -21.45 13.50 -9.90
N SER A 107 -21.87 13.40 -11.16
CA SER A 107 -22.45 12.18 -11.71
C SER A 107 -21.54 11.67 -12.82
N ILE A 108 -21.03 10.45 -12.69
CA ILE A 108 -20.17 9.85 -13.73
C ILE A 108 -20.93 9.63 -15.04
N PHE A 109 -22.25 9.46 -14.96
CA PHE A 109 -23.13 9.33 -16.12
C PHE A 109 -23.23 10.63 -16.94
N ARG A 110 -22.99 11.79 -16.32
CA ARG A 110 -22.94 13.08 -17.03
C ARG A 110 -21.56 13.38 -17.59
N SER A 111 -20.53 13.00 -16.86
CA SER A 111 -19.14 13.20 -17.29
C SER A 111 -18.40 11.88 -17.16
N LYS A 112 -18.28 11.22 -18.32
CA LYS A 112 -17.74 9.87 -18.49
C LYS A 112 -16.35 9.65 -17.88
N ARG A 113 -15.55 10.69 -17.62
CA ARG A 113 -14.19 10.57 -17.09
C ARG A 113 -13.97 11.45 -15.88
N MET A 114 -13.19 10.94 -14.94
CA MET A 114 -12.78 11.68 -13.74
C MET A 114 -11.55 11.05 -13.12
N LYS A 115 -10.68 11.90 -12.56
CA LYS A 115 -9.48 11.49 -11.83
C LYS A 115 -9.32 12.36 -10.61
N GLY A 116 -8.87 11.77 -9.50
CA GLY A 116 -8.39 12.51 -8.35
C GLY A 116 -8.38 11.69 -7.08
N TRP A 117 -8.42 12.40 -5.96
CA TRP A 117 -8.21 11.86 -4.62
C TRP A 117 -9.50 11.82 -3.82
N TRP A 118 -9.70 10.71 -3.12
CA TRP A 118 -10.80 10.50 -2.19
C TRP A 118 -10.31 10.04 -0.81
N PRO A 119 -10.99 10.48 0.27
CA PRO A 119 -10.66 10.04 1.63
C PRO A 119 -11.19 8.62 1.88
N LEU A 120 -10.40 7.78 2.54
CA LEU A 120 -10.85 6.49 3.06
C LEU A 120 -11.23 6.62 4.52
N ILE A 121 -12.43 6.15 4.85
CA ILE A 121 -12.98 6.22 6.19
C ILE A 121 -13.13 4.83 6.81
N LYS A 122 -12.95 4.77 8.12
CA LYS A 122 -13.23 3.59 8.93
C LYS A 122 -14.18 4.00 10.06
N LEU A 123 -15.23 3.22 10.28
CA LEU A 123 -16.07 3.39 11.45
C LEU A 123 -15.26 3.01 12.69
N LYS A 124 -15.20 3.91 13.69
CA LYS A 124 -14.45 3.65 14.92
C LYS A 124 -15.13 2.51 15.68
N SER A 125 -14.45 1.36 15.79
CA SER A 125 -14.95 0.23 16.56
C SER A 125 -14.53 0.31 18.03
N GLN A 126 -15.13 -0.54 18.86
CA GLN A 126 -14.78 -0.65 20.27
C GLN A 126 -13.32 -1.15 20.47
N GLU A 127 -12.87 -2.05 19.60
CA GLU A 127 -11.48 -2.54 19.58
C GLU A 127 -10.47 -1.41 19.28
N ASP A 128 -10.83 -0.48 18.40
CA ASP A 128 -9.99 0.68 18.08
C ASP A 128 -9.85 1.60 19.31
N ILE A 129 -10.93 1.77 20.09
CA ILE A 129 -10.92 2.55 21.34
C ILE A 129 -10.00 1.88 22.38
N GLU A 130 -10.15 0.58 22.60
CA GLU A 130 -9.30 -0.19 23.52
C GLU A 130 -7.83 -0.20 23.09
N ARG A 131 -7.56 -0.17 21.78
CA ARG A 131 -6.20 -0.05 21.25
C ARG A 131 -5.61 1.34 21.54
N GLU A 132 -6.36 2.40 21.30
CA GLU A 132 -5.95 3.78 21.62
C GLU A 132 -5.67 3.96 23.12
N GLU A 133 -6.51 3.39 23.99
CA GLU A 133 -6.32 3.43 25.45
C GLU A 133 -5.05 2.69 25.88
N ARG A 134 -4.81 1.47 25.34
CA ARG A 134 -3.58 0.71 25.60
C ARG A 134 -2.34 1.45 25.12
N GLU A 135 -2.39 2.05 23.93
CA GLU A 135 -1.29 2.85 23.39
C GLU A 135 -1.03 4.09 24.25
N ALA A 136 -2.07 4.80 24.70
CA ALA A 136 -1.95 5.94 25.59
C ALA A 136 -1.37 5.56 26.97
N GLU A 137 -1.76 4.42 27.53
CA GLU A 137 -1.15 3.88 28.75
C GLU A 137 0.33 3.52 28.55
N GLN A 138 0.67 2.87 27.44
CA GLN A 138 2.05 2.55 27.10
C GLN A 138 2.89 3.80 26.88
N GLU A 139 2.34 4.85 26.28
CA GLU A 139 2.99 6.14 26.15
C GLU A 139 3.21 6.82 27.51
N LYS A 140 2.23 6.79 28.40
CA LYS A 140 2.39 7.28 29.78
C LYS A 140 3.52 6.55 30.51
N LYS A 141 3.63 5.22 30.32
CA LYS A 141 4.73 4.40 30.87
C LYS A 141 6.08 4.72 30.21
N ASN A 142 6.10 4.91 28.89
CA ASN A 142 7.32 5.17 28.09
C ASN A 142 7.83 6.62 28.16
N LYS A 143 6.99 7.61 28.51
CA LYS A 143 7.41 9.01 28.71
C LYS A 143 8.47 9.18 29.81
N LYS A 144 8.64 8.19 30.71
CA LYS A 144 9.78 8.13 31.64
C LYS A 144 11.12 7.73 30.99
N LYS A 145 11.15 7.28 29.72
CA LYS A 145 12.36 6.81 29.00
C LYS A 145 12.37 7.19 27.49
N LYS A 146 12.68 8.46 27.19
CA LYS A 146 13.05 9.08 25.88
C LYS A 146 11.98 9.92 25.16
N LYS A 147 12.41 11.11 24.71
CA LYS A 147 11.81 11.93 23.64
C LYS A 147 11.79 11.12 22.33
N LYS A 148 10.62 10.65 21.89
CA LYS A 148 10.42 9.98 20.59
C LYS A 148 10.16 11.02 19.49
N LYS A 149 10.72 10.79 18.29
CA LYS A 149 10.41 11.52 17.05
C LYS A 149 8.91 11.38 16.77
N SER A 150 8.19 12.50 16.68
CA SER A 150 6.77 12.52 16.33
C SER A 150 6.58 12.12 14.86
N SER A 151 5.66 11.19 14.59
CA SER A 151 5.25 10.87 13.23
C SER A 151 4.47 12.05 12.65
N LYS A 152 4.50 12.26 11.32
CA LYS A 152 3.74 13.34 10.68
C LYS A 152 2.24 13.30 11.05
N ARG A 153 1.67 12.10 11.22
CA ARG A 153 0.27 11.89 11.65
C ARG A 153 -0.01 12.40 13.06
N SER A 154 0.95 12.29 13.99
CA SER A 154 0.83 12.80 15.36
C SER A 154 0.92 14.32 15.49
N GLN A 155 1.34 15.03 14.43
CA GLN A 155 1.37 16.49 14.38
C GLN A 155 0.07 17.10 13.82
N MET A 156 -0.85 16.26 13.32
CA MET A 156 -2.09 16.70 12.68
C MET A 156 -3.17 16.95 13.74
N LYS A 157 -4.04 17.94 13.50
CA LYS A 157 -5.14 18.24 14.42
C LYS A 157 -6.17 17.10 14.42
N PRO A 158 -6.75 16.73 15.57
CA PRO A 158 -7.72 15.65 15.66
C PRO A 158 -8.98 15.90 14.82
N GLU A 159 -9.36 17.17 14.63
CA GLU A 159 -10.48 17.60 13.79
C GLU A 159 -10.29 17.26 12.29
N ASP A 160 -9.05 17.14 11.84
CA ASP A 160 -8.71 16.77 10.46
C ASP A 160 -8.56 15.25 10.31
N LEU A 161 -8.75 14.47 11.38
CA LEU A 161 -8.61 13.01 11.38
C LEU A 161 -9.93 12.31 11.67
N GLN A 162 -10.85 12.95 12.38
CA GLN A 162 -12.10 12.33 12.81
C GLN A 162 -13.28 13.26 12.53
N PHE A 163 -14.41 12.67 12.16
CA PHE A 163 -15.67 13.39 12.16
C PHE A 163 -16.78 12.54 12.75
N VAL A 164 -17.75 13.23 13.35
CA VAL A 164 -18.97 12.64 13.87
C VAL A 164 -20.08 12.93 12.86
N ASP A 165 -20.84 11.90 12.52
CA ASP A 165 -22.03 12.04 11.69
C ASP A 165 -23.26 12.39 12.55
N HIS A 166 -24.38 12.74 11.92
CA HIS A 166 -25.63 13.11 12.56
C HIS A 166 -26.19 11.99 13.46
N SER A 167 -25.86 10.73 13.13
CA SER A 167 -26.23 9.55 13.91
C SER A 167 -25.36 9.31 15.16
N GLY A 168 -24.36 10.16 15.43
CA GLY A 168 -23.45 10.00 16.57
C GLY A 168 -22.29 9.02 16.33
N ASN A 169 -22.22 8.41 15.15
CA ASN A 169 -21.11 7.54 14.76
C ASN A 169 -19.84 8.35 14.48
N THR A 170 -18.70 7.90 15.03
CA THR A 170 -17.39 8.53 14.80
C THR A 170 -16.66 7.79 13.68
N PHE A 171 -16.29 8.52 12.65
CA PHE A 171 -15.51 8.01 11.52
C PHE A 171 -14.08 8.55 11.57
N LEU A 172 -13.13 7.66 11.32
CA LEU A 172 -11.70 7.93 11.29
C LEU A 172 -11.22 7.99 9.83
N LEU A 173 -10.44 9.01 9.49
CA LEU A 173 -9.70 9.07 8.23
C LEU A 173 -8.47 8.17 8.33
N MET A 174 -8.48 7.08 7.58
CA MET A 174 -7.41 6.08 7.64
C MET A 174 -6.37 6.29 6.55
N GLY A 175 -6.81 6.76 5.38
CA GLY A 175 -5.94 7.01 4.23
C GLY A 175 -6.62 7.84 3.15
N LYS A 176 -5.95 7.93 1.99
CA LYS A 176 -6.42 8.62 0.80
C LYS A 176 -6.14 7.73 -0.41
N VAL A 177 -7.08 7.67 -1.34
CA VAL A 177 -6.95 6.88 -2.57
C VAL A 177 -7.03 7.80 -3.77
N GLU A 178 -6.04 7.68 -4.65
CA GLU A 178 -6.12 8.22 -6.00
C GLU A 178 -6.76 7.18 -6.91
N ALA A 179 -7.79 7.58 -7.64
CA ALA A 179 -8.46 6.73 -8.62
C ALA A 179 -8.80 7.52 -9.89
N GLU A 180 -8.90 6.80 -10.99
CA GLU A 180 -9.40 7.30 -12.25
C GLU A 180 -10.58 6.41 -12.68
N PHE A 181 -11.72 7.05 -12.95
CA PHE A 181 -12.93 6.38 -13.40
C PHE A 181 -13.23 6.77 -14.84
N HIS A 182 -13.59 5.77 -15.63
CA HIS A 182 -13.98 5.91 -17.03
C HIS A 182 -15.24 5.09 -17.27
N LEU A 183 -16.32 5.77 -17.65
CA LEU A 183 -17.57 5.15 -18.09
C LEU A 183 -17.62 5.15 -19.62
N VAL A 184 -17.83 3.97 -20.18
CA VAL A 184 -17.81 3.70 -21.62
C VAL A 184 -19.11 2.99 -21.97
N THR A 185 -19.67 3.24 -23.15
CA THR A 185 -20.85 2.48 -23.63
C THR A 185 -20.44 1.08 -24.06
N ALA A 186 -21.38 0.14 -24.14
CA ALA A 186 -21.09 -1.22 -24.58
C ALA A 186 -20.42 -1.24 -25.98
N GLU A 187 -20.94 -0.45 -26.92
CA GLU A 187 -20.39 -0.33 -28.27
C GLU A 187 -18.95 0.21 -28.30
N GLU A 188 -18.65 1.21 -27.45
CA GLU A 188 -17.31 1.78 -27.35
C GLU A 188 -16.33 0.77 -26.72
N ALA A 189 -16.80 -0.03 -25.75
CA ALA A 189 -16.02 -1.05 -25.06
C ALA A 189 -15.72 -2.27 -25.94
N GLU A 190 -16.62 -2.63 -26.87
CA GLU A 190 -16.38 -3.70 -27.86
C GLU A 190 -15.36 -3.28 -28.91
N LYS A 191 -15.40 -2.02 -29.37
CA LYS A 191 -14.43 -1.49 -30.34
C LYS A 191 -13.02 -1.40 -29.76
N ASN A 192 -12.92 -0.95 -28.50
CA ASN A 192 -11.65 -0.80 -27.79
C ASN A 192 -11.67 -1.65 -26.52
N PRO A 193 -11.44 -2.98 -26.64
CA PRO A 193 -11.41 -3.84 -25.48
C PRO A 193 -10.25 -3.42 -24.58
N VAL A 194 -10.47 -3.52 -23.28
CA VAL A 194 -9.44 -3.28 -22.25
C VAL A 194 -9.19 -4.55 -21.45
N GLY A 195 -7.93 -4.84 -21.19
CA GLY A 195 -7.54 -5.98 -20.39
C GLY A 195 -7.86 -5.77 -18.91
N LYS A 196 -8.15 -6.87 -18.20
CA LYS A 196 -8.27 -6.85 -16.73
C LYS A 196 -6.89 -6.70 -16.09
N ALA A 197 -6.81 -5.90 -15.03
CA ALA A 197 -5.59 -5.64 -14.28
C ALA A 197 -4.45 -4.99 -15.12
N ARG A 198 -3.45 -5.79 -15.51
CA ARG A 198 -2.29 -5.38 -16.33
C ARG A 198 -2.17 -6.20 -17.61
N LYS A 199 -3.19 -7.02 -17.92
CA LYS A 199 -3.20 -7.86 -19.11
C LYS A 199 -3.50 -6.99 -20.33
N GLU A 200 -3.08 -7.45 -21.49
CA GLU A 200 -3.56 -6.94 -22.76
C GLU A 200 -5.07 -7.23 -22.90
N PRO A 201 -5.82 -6.48 -23.72
CA PRO A 201 -5.43 -5.30 -24.52
C PRO A 201 -5.21 -4.01 -23.69
N GLU A 202 -4.33 -3.13 -24.19
CA GLU A 202 -3.87 -1.90 -23.51
C GLU A 202 -3.29 -2.14 -22.09
N PRO A 203 -2.11 -2.78 -21.99
CA PRO A 203 -1.53 -3.14 -20.71
C PRO A 203 -1.05 -1.91 -19.93
N LEU A 204 -1.39 -1.87 -18.65
CA LEU A 204 -0.89 -0.85 -17.73
C LEU A 204 0.57 -1.15 -17.33
N GLU A 205 1.38 -0.09 -17.29
CA GLU A 205 2.78 -0.17 -16.85
C GLU A 205 2.88 -0.67 -15.41
N LYS A 206 3.98 -1.34 -15.07
CA LYS A 206 4.21 -1.75 -13.66
C LYS A 206 4.44 -0.49 -12.81
N PRO A 207 3.82 -0.40 -11.61
CA PRO A 207 4.01 0.75 -10.75
C PRO A 207 5.48 0.90 -10.33
N ASN A 208 5.95 2.13 -10.21
CA ASN A 208 7.27 2.41 -9.67
C ASN A 208 7.26 2.18 -8.15
N ARG A 209 7.66 0.97 -7.76
CA ARG A 209 7.82 0.57 -6.36
C ARG A 209 9.31 0.59 -6.05
N PRO A 210 9.79 1.42 -5.11
CA PRO A 210 11.20 1.39 -4.74
C PRO A 210 11.51 -0.02 -4.24
N LYS A 211 12.53 -0.65 -4.82
CA LYS A 211 13.01 -1.95 -4.33
C LYS A 211 13.46 -1.73 -2.89
N THR A 212 12.70 -2.24 -1.93
CA THR A 212 13.07 -2.26 -0.52
C THR A 212 14.22 -3.25 -0.32
N SER A 213 15.41 -2.87 -0.75
CA SER A 213 16.66 -3.58 -0.50
C SER A 213 17.42 -2.92 0.64
N PHE A 214 16.76 -2.76 1.79
CA PHE A 214 17.44 -2.46 3.06
C PHE A 214 16.86 -3.30 4.20
N ASN A 215 16.49 -4.54 3.91
CA ASN A 215 16.45 -5.54 4.95
C ASN A 215 17.91 -5.94 5.21
N TRP A 216 18.42 -5.63 6.41
CA TRP A 216 19.65 -6.20 6.98
C TRP A 216 19.78 -7.70 6.72
N PHE A 217 18.64 -8.40 6.62
CA PHE A 217 18.52 -9.83 6.41
C PHE A 217 18.61 -10.33 4.95
N VAL A 218 18.38 -9.52 3.92
CA VAL A 218 18.42 -10.04 2.52
C VAL A 218 19.83 -10.07 1.96
N ASN A 219 20.77 -9.37 2.59
CA ASN A 219 22.15 -9.35 2.12
C ASN A 219 23.16 -9.28 3.28
N PRO A 220 23.12 -10.25 4.22
CA PRO A 220 23.96 -10.25 5.41
C PRO A 220 25.45 -10.20 5.04
N MET A 221 25.83 -10.80 3.91
CA MET A 221 27.22 -10.78 3.43
C MET A 221 27.69 -9.37 3.05
N LYS A 222 26.86 -8.56 2.38
CA LYS A 222 27.27 -7.19 2.00
C LYS A 222 27.33 -6.24 3.21
N THR A 223 26.40 -6.35 4.15
CA THR A 223 26.42 -5.56 5.39
C THR A 223 27.57 -5.99 6.31
N PHE A 224 27.80 -7.29 6.46
CA PHE A 224 28.90 -7.83 7.27
C PHE A 224 30.26 -7.46 6.68
N VAL A 225 30.46 -7.64 5.37
CA VAL A 225 31.69 -7.18 4.69
C VAL A 225 31.87 -5.68 4.87
N TYR A 226 30.85 -4.85 4.64
CA TYR A 226 30.96 -3.40 4.83
C TYR A 226 31.31 -3.00 6.27
N PHE A 227 30.68 -3.62 7.26
CA PHE A 227 30.89 -3.31 8.68
C PHE A 227 32.28 -3.77 9.15
N ILE A 228 32.71 -4.97 8.72
CA ILE A 228 34.05 -5.50 9.00
C ILE A 228 35.11 -4.67 8.31
N TRP A 229 34.93 -4.32 7.03
CA TRP A 229 35.89 -3.48 6.32
C TRP A 229 36.00 -2.09 6.94
N LYS A 230 34.90 -1.50 7.44
CA LYS A 230 34.95 -0.15 8.02
C LYS A 230 35.70 -0.10 9.34
N LYS A 231 35.60 -1.16 10.17
CA LYS A 231 36.18 -1.18 11.53
C LYS A 231 37.48 -1.97 11.64
N TYR A 232 37.65 -3.04 10.84
CA TYR A 232 38.76 -4.00 10.96
C TYR A 232 39.76 -3.96 9.80
N LYS A 233 39.65 -3.05 8.82
CA LYS A 233 40.59 -2.96 7.69
C LYS A 233 42.06 -2.90 8.12
N LYS A 234 42.39 -2.17 9.19
CA LYS A 234 43.77 -2.07 9.70
C LYS A 234 44.28 -3.40 10.26
N TYR A 235 43.45 -4.14 10.98
CA TYR A 235 43.81 -5.44 11.56
C TYR A 235 43.96 -6.52 10.48
N ILE A 236 43.10 -6.51 9.46
CA ILE A 236 43.18 -7.46 8.34
C ILE A 236 44.48 -7.23 7.55
N ILE A 237 44.85 -5.97 7.28
CA ILE A 237 46.11 -5.64 6.59
C ILE A 237 47.32 -6.06 7.44
N ALA A 238 47.30 -5.80 8.76
CA ALA A 238 48.38 -6.20 9.65
C ALA A 238 48.58 -7.73 9.71
N LEU A 239 47.48 -8.50 9.74
CA LEU A 239 47.52 -9.96 9.71
C LEU A 239 48.16 -10.48 8.42
N ILE A 240 47.79 -9.93 7.26
CA ILE A 240 48.34 -10.32 5.96
C ILE A 240 49.85 -10.08 5.91
N ILE A 241 50.32 -8.93 6.40
CA ILE A 241 51.76 -8.61 6.46
C ILE A 241 52.50 -9.61 7.34
N LEU A 242 51.93 -9.97 8.50
CA LEU A 242 52.54 -10.94 9.42
C LEU A 242 52.64 -12.34 8.79
N VAL A 243 51.61 -12.78 8.05
CA VAL A 243 51.63 -14.05 7.33
C VAL A 243 52.68 -14.06 6.23
N ILE A 244 52.82 -12.98 5.46
CA ILE A 244 53.86 -12.84 4.42
C ILE A 244 55.25 -12.90 5.02
N LEU A 245 55.49 -12.20 6.14
CA LEU A 245 56.78 -12.25 6.86
C LEU A 245 57.08 -13.65 7.41
N GLY A 246 56.08 -14.34 7.94
CA GLY A 246 56.21 -15.73 8.40
C GLY A 246 56.56 -16.68 7.25
N LEU A 247 55.89 -16.55 6.10
CA LEU A 247 56.22 -17.32 4.89
C LEU A 247 57.63 -17.03 4.38
N PHE A 248 58.05 -15.76 4.41
CA PHE A 248 59.39 -15.36 4.01
C PHE A 248 60.47 -15.98 4.92
N LEU A 249 60.28 -15.92 6.24
CA LEU A 249 61.17 -16.58 7.21
C LEU A 249 61.21 -18.10 7.04
N PHE A 250 60.06 -18.72 6.80
CA PHE A 250 59.97 -20.16 6.54
C PHE A 250 60.74 -20.55 5.28
N LEU A 251 60.58 -19.79 4.18
CA LEU A 251 61.33 -20.02 2.95
C LEU A 251 62.84 -19.84 3.14
N ILE A 252 63.28 -18.84 3.90
CA ILE A 252 64.70 -18.67 4.26
C ILE A 252 65.22 -19.89 5.01
N LEU A 253 64.53 -20.32 6.07
CA LEU A 253 64.96 -21.49 6.84
C LEU A 253 64.95 -22.79 6.01
N TYR A 254 64.07 -22.89 5.02
CA TYR A 254 64.02 -24.01 4.10
C TYR A 254 65.16 -23.99 3.07
N THR A 255 65.58 -22.82 2.57
CA THR A 255 66.63 -22.70 1.55
C THR A 255 68.05 -22.61 2.12
N LEU A 256 68.22 -22.24 3.39
CA LEU A 256 69.52 -22.12 4.06
C LEU A 256 70.34 -23.43 4.08
N PRO A 257 69.78 -24.61 4.44
CA PRO A 257 70.55 -25.86 4.48
C PRO A 257 71.02 -26.29 3.08
N THR A 258 70.18 -26.07 2.07
CA THR A 258 70.47 -26.38 0.67
C THR A 258 71.58 -25.51 0.09
N HIS A 259 71.66 -24.24 0.46
CA HIS A 259 72.72 -23.34 -0.03
C HIS A 259 74.06 -23.54 0.70
N ILE A 260 74.06 -23.86 2.00
CA ILE A 260 75.29 -24.18 2.74
C ILE A 260 75.95 -25.44 2.16
N SER A 261 75.16 -26.41 1.72
CA SER A 261 75.65 -27.65 1.10
C SER A 261 76.24 -27.46 -0.31
N GLN A 262 76.06 -26.31 -0.94
CA GLN A 262 76.66 -25.97 -2.24
C GLN A 262 77.94 -25.13 -2.13
N LEU A 263 78.21 -24.56 -0.95
CA LEU A 263 79.34 -23.69 -0.64
C LEU A 263 80.48 -24.42 0.11
N ILE A 264 80.22 -25.64 0.59
CA ILE A 264 81.18 -26.62 1.10
C ILE A 264 81.55 -27.56 -0.04
#